data_AF-A0A1V2YIH8-F1
#
_entry.id   AF-A0A1V2YIH8-F1
#
_cell.length_a   1.000
_cell.length_b   1.000
_cell.length_c   1.000
_cell.angle_alpha   90.00
_cell.angle_beta   90.00
_cell.angle_gamma   90.00
#
_symmetry.space_group_name_H-M   'P 1'
#
loop_
_entity.id
_entity.type
_entity.pdbx_description
1 polymer ?
#
loop_
_entity_poly.entity_id
_entity_poly.type
_entity_poly.pdbx_seq_one_letter_code
_entity_poly.pdbx_strand_id
1 'polypeptide(L)'
;MERTKNRLSEVKEILLRKKELELKAKQEQQKEIATSIDEHKTTILSDLNFSLEIPIEGESVIVKLTAWQGMQLIVESLSTLQFFRLHNEYMLNFNTSTSLYLAKAIFVKKLQKGNSLFYVVQIVAPLHLKRQRNYFRLETTLPIIININPDIVYDTQYDDAGQIIPNPDIITVETLDISAGGLKIITSEFFTPEIIVSTKFIIQDIEYNIRGKILSFYEKCSTGKYIYRIAFIDVEFNLQEQLLQNILLLQREILFSHKQKRRK
;
A
#
# COMPACT_ATOMS: atom_id res chain seq x y z
N MET A 1 44.43 -14.53 -6.77
CA MET A 1 43.77 -13.78 -7.86
C MET A 1 42.53 -14.48 -8.43
N GLU A 2 42.50 -15.82 -8.46
CA GLU A 2 41.40 -16.59 -9.05
C GLU A 2 40.10 -16.58 -8.20
N ARG A 3 40.22 -16.66 -6.86
CA ARG A 3 39.08 -16.54 -5.93
C ARG A 3 38.37 -15.17 -5.98
N THR A 4 39.09 -14.10 -6.31
CA THR A 4 38.54 -12.75 -6.39
C THR A 4 37.75 -12.53 -7.68
N LYS A 5 38.17 -13.16 -8.78
CA LYS A 5 37.44 -13.15 -10.06
C LYS A 5 36.11 -13.90 -9.97
N ASN A 6 36.08 -15.04 -9.27
CA ASN A 6 34.86 -15.84 -9.07
C ASN A 6 33.79 -15.12 -8.24
N ARG A 7 34.19 -14.43 -7.16
CA ARG A 7 33.26 -13.60 -6.36
C ARG A 7 32.71 -12.40 -7.15
N LEU A 8 33.52 -11.80 -8.02
CA LEU A 8 33.10 -10.68 -8.86
C LEU A 8 32.11 -11.09 -9.96
N SER A 9 32.21 -12.32 -10.49
CA SER A 9 31.22 -12.87 -11.43
C SER A 9 29.90 -13.20 -10.74
N GLU A 10 29.95 -13.84 -9.56
CA GLU A 10 28.75 -14.17 -8.77
C GLU A 10 27.96 -12.93 -8.36
N VAL A 11 28.65 -11.88 -7.85
CA VAL A 11 27.99 -10.62 -7.47
C VAL A 11 27.34 -9.92 -8.67
N LYS A 12 27.98 -9.97 -9.85
CA LYS A 12 27.40 -9.40 -11.08
C LYS A 12 26.16 -10.17 -11.53
N GLU A 13 26.16 -11.49 -11.40
CA GLU A 13 25.03 -12.35 -11.76
C GLU A 13 23.83 -12.12 -10.83
N ILE A 14 24.09 -11.99 -9.53
CA ILE A 14 23.05 -11.62 -8.53
C ILE A 14 22.45 -10.23 -8.83
N LEU A 15 23.29 -9.24 -9.12
CA LEU A 15 22.84 -7.88 -9.47
C LEU A 15 22.01 -7.87 -10.77
N LEU A 16 22.42 -8.66 -11.76
CA LEU A 16 21.71 -8.77 -13.03
C LEU A 16 20.33 -9.39 -12.81
N ARG A 17 20.26 -10.52 -12.10
CA ARG A 17 19.00 -11.21 -11.78
C ARG A 17 18.05 -10.32 -10.97
N LYS A 18 18.59 -9.54 -10.01
CA LYS A 18 17.80 -8.56 -9.26
C LYS A 18 17.22 -7.48 -10.17
N LYS A 19 18.01 -6.94 -11.10
CA LYS A 19 17.56 -5.93 -12.05
C LYS A 19 16.50 -6.47 -13.02
N GLU A 20 16.62 -7.72 -13.45
CA GLU A 20 15.62 -8.39 -14.29
C GLU A 20 14.29 -8.58 -13.55
N LEU A 21 14.33 -9.01 -12.28
CA LEU A 21 13.14 -9.11 -11.44
C LEU A 21 12.47 -7.75 -11.22
N GLU A 22 13.26 -6.70 -10.94
CA GLU A 22 12.74 -5.33 -10.80
C GLU A 22 12.11 -4.82 -12.09
N LEU A 23 12.72 -5.11 -13.25
CA LEU A 23 12.17 -4.72 -14.56
C LEU A 23 10.86 -5.44 -14.84
N LYS A 24 10.80 -6.75 -14.58
CA LYS A 24 9.60 -7.56 -14.76
C LYS A 24 8.46 -7.08 -13.87
N ALA A 25 8.74 -6.83 -12.58
CA ALA A 25 7.77 -6.27 -11.64
C ALA A 25 7.27 -4.90 -12.08
N LYS A 26 8.15 -4.04 -12.61
CA LYS A 26 7.76 -2.72 -13.15
C LYS A 26 6.87 -2.83 -14.38
N GLN A 27 7.14 -3.78 -15.29
CA GLN A 27 6.29 -4.03 -16.45
C GLN A 27 4.92 -4.54 -16.05
N GLU A 28 4.88 -5.47 -15.08
CA GLU A 28 3.64 -6.01 -14.53
C GLU A 28 2.81 -4.92 -13.85
N GLN A 29 3.44 -4.08 -13.02
CA GLN A 29 2.81 -2.91 -12.42
C GLN A 29 2.26 -1.95 -13.49
N GLN A 30 3.02 -1.67 -14.56
CA GLN A 30 2.53 -0.82 -15.64
C GLN A 30 1.33 -1.43 -16.35
N LYS A 31 1.33 -2.74 -16.57
CA LYS A 31 0.21 -3.45 -17.17
C LYS A 31 -1.02 -3.36 -16.28
N GLU A 32 -0.89 -3.58 -14.97
CA GLU A 32 -2.01 -3.46 -14.02
C GLU A 32 -2.61 -2.04 -14.01
N ILE A 33 -1.76 -1.01 -13.98
CA ILE A 33 -2.24 0.37 -14.03
C ILE A 33 -3.02 0.60 -15.33
N ALA A 34 -2.48 0.19 -16.48
CA ALA A 34 -3.15 0.35 -17.77
C ALA A 34 -4.51 -0.37 -17.79
N THR A 35 -4.56 -1.63 -17.36
CA THR A 35 -5.80 -2.40 -17.26
C THR A 35 -6.84 -1.69 -16.40
N SER A 36 -6.47 -1.24 -15.19
CA SER A 36 -7.39 -0.55 -14.28
C SER A 36 -7.93 0.77 -14.83
N ILE A 37 -7.12 1.46 -15.65
CA ILE A 37 -7.55 2.68 -16.33
C ILE A 37 -8.56 2.32 -17.41
N ASP A 38 -8.27 1.35 -18.26
CA ASP A 38 -9.16 0.93 -19.34
C ASP A 38 -10.52 0.42 -18.81
N GLU A 39 -10.51 -0.26 -17.66
CA GLU A 39 -11.72 -0.75 -16.97
C GLU A 39 -12.65 0.37 -16.49
N HIS A 40 -12.12 1.51 -16.04
CA HIS A 40 -12.91 2.52 -15.33
C HIS A 40 -13.03 3.86 -16.06
N LYS A 41 -12.08 4.19 -16.96
CA LYS A 41 -11.99 5.50 -17.61
C LYS A 41 -13.27 5.86 -18.35
N THR A 42 -13.83 4.93 -19.12
CA THR A 42 -15.06 5.19 -19.90
C THR A 42 -16.22 5.55 -18.98
N THR A 43 -16.42 4.77 -17.91
CA THR A 43 -17.46 5.03 -16.91
C THR A 43 -17.29 6.41 -16.27
N ILE A 44 -16.07 6.74 -15.83
CA ILE A 44 -15.76 8.04 -15.20
C ILE A 44 -16.04 9.20 -16.16
N LEU A 45 -15.51 9.14 -17.39
CA LEU A 45 -15.61 10.24 -18.36
C LEU A 45 -17.01 10.38 -18.96
N SER A 46 -17.83 9.34 -18.92
CA SER A 46 -19.22 9.38 -19.39
C SER A 46 -20.20 10.01 -18.40
N ASP A 47 -19.80 10.18 -17.12
CA ASP A 47 -20.68 10.73 -16.09
C ASP A 47 -20.78 12.26 -16.20
N LEU A 48 -22.00 12.78 -16.29
CA LEU A 48 -22.27 14.21 -16.42
C LEU A 48 -21.89 15.02 -15.17
N ASN A 49 -21.91 14.39 -14.00
CA ASN A 49 -21.54 15.00 -12.72
C ASN A 49 -20.10 14.66 -12.33
N PHE A 50 -19.29 14.21 -13.29
CA PHE A 50 -17.88 13.95 -13.07
C PHE A 50 -17.16 15.20 -12.53
N SER A 51 -16.43 15.03 -11.43
CA SER A 51 -15.46 16.02 -10.95
C SER A 51 -14.17 15.35 -10.51
N LEU A 52 -13.06 16.03 -10.76
CA LEU A 52 -11.73 15.60 -10.32
C LEU A 52 -11.29 16.47 -9.15
N GLU A 53 -11.03 15.84 -8.03
CA GLU A 53 -10.72 16.50 -6.77
C GLU A 53 -9.38 15.98 -6.23
N ILE A 54 -8.59 16.89 -5.64
CA ILE A 54 -7.29 16.57 -5.05
C ILE A 54 -7.32 17.01 -3.58
N PRO A 55 -7.37 16.08 -2.61
CA PRO A 55 -7.29 16.42 -1.20
C PRO A 55 -5.87 16.89 -0.81
N ILE A 56 -5.78 18.02 -0.10
CA ILE A 56 -4.54 18.62 0.41
C ILE A 56 -4.80 19.09 1.85
N GLU A 57 -4.11 18.50 2.83
CA GLU A 57 -4.04 19.00 4.23
C GLU A 57 -5.39 19.40 4.88
N GLY A 58 -6.45 18.64 4.60
CA GLY A 58 -7.79 18.86 5.18
C GLY A 58 -8.72 19.71 4.32
N GLU A 59 -8.21 20.28 3.23
CA GLU A 59 -8.99 20.88 2.15
C GLU A 59 -8.98 19.98 0.91
N SER A 60 -9.81 20.33 -0.06
CA SER A 60 -9.82 19.66 -1.35
C SER A 60 -9.98 20.64 -2.49
N VAL A 61 -9.21 20.41 -3.55
CA VAL A 61 -9.13 21.29 -4.71
C VAL A 61 -9.77 20.59 -5.89
N ILE A 62 -10.86 21.16 -6.41
CA ILE A 62 -11.47 20.68 -7.65
C ILE A 62 -10.64 21.23 -8.81
N VAL A 63 -10.17 20.31 -9.66
CA VAL A 63 -9.42 20.62 -10.87
C VAL A 63 -10.20 20.15 -12.09
N LYS A 64 -10.01 20.83 -13.21
CA LYS A 64 -10.63 20.44 -14.47
C LYS A 64 -9.73 19.46 -15.20
N LEU A 65 -10.23 18.27 -15.49
CA LEU A 65 -9.54 17.35 -16.38
C LEU A 65 -9.68 17.83 -17.83
N THR A 66 -8.54 18.09 -18.48
CA THR A 66 -8.51 18.60 -19.87
C THR A 66 -8.15 17.53 -20.89
N ALA A 67 -7.31 16.55 -20.49
CA ALA A 67 -6.98 15.40 -21.32
C ALA A 67 -6.61 14.20 -20.45
N TRP A 68 -6.91 13.00 -20.95
CA TRP A 68 -6.51 11.73 -20.34
C TRP A 68 -6.05 10.75 -21.43
N GLN A 69 -4.77 10.44 -21.46
CA GLN A 69 -4.17 9.48 -22.39
C GLN A 69 -3.29 8.46 -21.65
N GLY A 70 -3.69 7.18 -21.70
CA GLY A 70 -3.05 6.13 -20.92
C GLY A 70 -2.98 6.51 -19.44
N MET A 71 -1.77 6.52 -18.90
CA MET A 71 -1.50 6.87 -17.51
C MET A 71 -1.29 8.37 -17.26
N GLN A 72 -1.34 9.20 -18.31
CA GLN A 72 -1.11 10.64 -18.21
C GLN A 72 -2.42 11.41 -18.27
N LEU A 73 -2.50 12.41 -17.40
CA LEU A 73 -3.60 13.36 -17.28
C LEU A 73 -3.03 14.77 -17.49
N ILE A 74 -3.82 15.64 -18.10
CA ILE A 74 -3.60 17.07 -18.08
C ILE A 74 -4.73 17.69 -17.28
N VAL A 75 -4.41 18.32 -16.16
CA VAL A 75 -5.38 18.97 -15.27
C VAL A 75 -5.15 20.47 -15.24
N GLU A 76 -6.23 21.23 -15.26
CA GLU A 76 -6.25 22.69 -15.15
C GLU A 76 -6.72 23.08 -13.74
N SER A 77 -5.94 23.93 -13.06
CA SER A 77 -6.32 24.61 -11.83
C SER A 77 -6.53 26.09 -12.12
N LEU A 78 -7.69 26.60 -11.71
CA LEU A 78 -8.08 28.01 -11.85
C LEU A 78 -7.56 28.88 -10.70
N SER A 79 -7.14 28.26 -9.59
CA SER A 79 -6.62 28.98 -8.43
C SER A 79 -5.10 29.17 -8.58
N THR A 80 -4.68 30.43 -8.70
CA THR A 80 -3.27 30.83 -8.67
C THR A 80 -2.64 30.72 -7.28
N LEU A 81 -3.46 30.49 -6.24
CA LEU A 81 -3.02 30.44 -4.84
C LEU A 81 -2.60 29.04 -4.38
N GLN A 82 -2.95 27.98 -5.12
CA GLN A 82 -2.63 26.61 -4.75
C GLN A 82 -1.70 25.96 -5.79
N PHE A 83 -0.46 25.72 -5.36
CA PHE A 83 0.56 25.05 -6.17
C PHE A 83 0.76 23.62 -5.69
N PHE A 84 0.47 22.67 -6.57
CA PHE A 84 0.90 21.29 -6.36
C PHE A 84 2.42 21.21 -6.52
N ARG A 85 3.09 20.58 -5.55
CA ARG A 85 4.53 20.36 -5.61
C ARG A 85 4.83 19.29 -6.65
N LEU A 86 5.71 19.59 -7.58
CA LEU A 86 6.15 18.61 -8.57
C LEU A 86 6.91 17.47 -7.88
N HIS A 87 6.80 16.27 -8.45
CA HIS A 87 7.42 15.03 -7.97
C HIS A 87 6.90 14.51 -6.63
N ASN A 88 5.88 15.15 -6.06
CA ASN A 88 5.15 14.60 -4.93
C ASN A 88 3.99 13.72 -5.40
N GLU A 89 3.70 12.69 -4.60
CA GLU A 89 2.53 11.85 -4.77
C GLU A 89 1.29 12.52 -4.18
N TYR A 90 0.20 12.49 -4.94
CA TYR A 90 -1.11 12.98 -4.55
C TYR A 90 -2.15 11.89 -4.80
N MET A 91 -3.21 11.92 -4.00
CA MET A 91 -4.42 11.17 -4.31
C MET A 91 -5.28 11.98 -5.27
N LEU A 92 -5.79 11.34 -6.32
CA LEU A 92 -6.79 11.89 -7.21
C LEU A 92 -8.13 11.21 -6.90
N ASN A 93 -9.15 12.02 -6.64
CA ASN A 93 -10.52 11.59 -6.42
C ASN A 93 -11.33 11.87 -7.70
N PHE A 94 -11.68 10.83 -8.44
CA PHE A 94 -12.61 10.92 -9.57
C PHE A 94 -14.01 10.67 -9.02
N ASN A 95 -14.71 11.75 -8.69
CA ASN A 95 -16.09 11.70 -8.21
C ASN A 95 -17.03 11.58 -9.41
N THR A 96 -17.92 10.60 -9.36
CA THR A 96 -19.03 10.40 -10.31
C THR A 96 -20.35 10.46 -9.55
N SER A 97 -21.48 10.42 -10.25
CA SER A 97 -22.81 10.46 -9.63
C SER A 97 -23.06 9.32 -8.64
N THR A 98 -22.43 8.16 -8.87
CA THR A 98 -22.72 6.92 -8.12
C THR A 98 -21.52 6.36 -7.36
N SER A 99 -20.33 6.89 -7.61
CA SER A 99 -19.08 6.25 -7.22
C SER A 99 -17.93 7.22 -7.10
N LEU A 100 -16.96 6.89 -6.25
CA LEU A 100 -15.68 7.61 -6.14
C LEU A 100 -14.57 6.65 -6.54
N TYR A 101 -13.79 7.00 -7.55
CA TYR A 101 -12.59 6.26 -7.94
C TYR A 101 -11.35 7.00 -7.46
N LEU A 102 -10.35 6.27 -7.01
CA LEU A 102 -9.11 6.79 -6.45
C LEU A 102 -7.93 6.38 -7.32
N ALA A 103 -7.03 7.32 -7.60
CA ALA A 103 -5.73 7.01 -8.18
C ALA A 103 -4.61 7.74 -7.45
N LYS A 104 -3.51 7.04 -7.22
CA LYS A 104 -2.27 7.68 -6.78
C LYS A 104 -1.55 8.24 -8.02
N ALA A 105 -1.15 9.50 -7.98
CA ALA A 105 -0.50 10.15 -9.11
C ALA A 105 0.59 11.12 -8.69
N ILE A 106 1.54 11.37 -9.59
CA ILE A 106 2.65 12.30 -9.40
C ILE A 106 2.50 13.47 -10.38
N PHE A 107 2.67 14.68 -9.87
CA PHE A 107 2.71 15.89 -10.69
C PHE A 107 4.09 16.02 -11.33
N VAL A 108 4.18 15.83 -12.64
CA VAL A 108 5.46 15.76 -13.37
C VAL A 108 5.89 17.12 -13.88
N LYS A 109 4.94 17.90 -14.42
CA LYS A 109 5.23 19.18 -15.06
C LYS A 109 4.14 20.19 -14.77
N LYS A 110 4.54 21.44 -14.62
CA LYS A 110 3.65 22.61 -14.54
C LYS A 110 3.83 23.47 -15.79
N LEU A 111 2.73 23.96 -16.32
CA LEU A 111 2.65 24.88 -17.46
C LEU A 111 1.70 26.01 -17.07
N GLN A 112 2.03 27.24 -17.44
CA GLN A 112 1.15 28.38 -17.22
C GLN A 112 0.70 28.94 -18.56
N LYS A 113 -0.60 29.18 -18.70
CA LYS A 113 -1.19 29.80 -19.89
C LYS A 113 -2.23 30.82 -19.45
N GLY A 114 -1.87 32.10 -19.54
CA GLY A 114 -2.67 33.18 -18.97
C GLY A 114 -2.78 33.05 -17.45
N ASN A 115 -4.01 33.10 -16.93
CA ASN A 115 -4.30 32.96 -15.50
C ASN A 115 -4.50 31.50 -15.05
N SER A 116 -4.51 30.55 -15.98
CA SER A 116 -4.69 29.13 -15.67
C SER A 116 -3.36 28.41 -15.51
N LEU A 117 -3.32 27.48 -14.55
CA LEU A 117 -2.20 26.57 -14.33
C LEU A 117 -2.57 25.18 -14.81
N PHE A 118 -1.76 24.63 -15.71
CA PHE A 118 -1.90 23.28 -16.22
C PHE A 118 -0.82 22.39 -15.63
N TYR A 119 -1.20 21.19 -15.23
CA TYR A 119 -0.29 20.19 -14.71
C TYR A 119 -0.37 18.92 -15.54
N VAL A 120 0.80 18.38 -15.90
CA VAL A 120 0.92 17.01 -16.42
C VAL A 120 1.07 16.10 -15.21
N VAL A 121 0.12 15.18 -15.07
CA VAL A 121 -0.01 14.29 -13.93
C VAL A 121 0.09 12.85 -14.43
N GLN A 122 0.90 12.05 -13.74
CA GLN A 122 1.15 10.66 -14.09
C GLN A 122 0.54 9.75 -13.02
N ILE A 123 -0.41 8.90 -13.40
CA ILE A 123 -0.93 7.84 -12.54
C ILE A 123 0.20 6.83 -12.30
N VAL A 124 0.45 6.50 -11.03
CA VAL A 124 1.54 5.62 -10.59
C VAL A 124 1.06 4.37 -9.84
N ALA A 125 -0.25 4.24 -9.66
CA ALA A 125 -0.89 3.07 -9.05
C ALA A 125 -2.23 2.77 -9.73
N PRO A 126 -2.70 1.51 -9.69
CA PRO A 126 -3.97 1.15 -10.28
C PRO A 126 -5.12 2.02 -9.76
N LEU A 127 -5.95 2.47 -10.71
CA LEU A 127 -7.19 3.18 -10.43
C LEU A 127 -8.16 2.19 -9.77
N HIS A 128 -8.78 2.58 -8.67
CA HIS A 128 -9.69 1.68 -7.97
C HIS A 128 -10.94 2.40 -7.48
N LEU A 129 -12.08 1.73 -7.60
CA LEU A 129 -13.32 2.17 -6.98
C LEU A 129 -13.15 2.17 -5.45
N LYS A 130 -13.41 3.32 -4.82
CA LYS A 130 -13.49 3.47 -3.37
C LYS A 130 -14.72 2.73 -2.87
N ARG A 131 -14.53 1.46 -2.53
CA ARG A 131 -15.53 0.70 -1.78
C ARG A 131 -15.66 1.29 -0.38
N GLN A 132 -16.87 1.27 0.18
CA GLN A 132 -17.05 1.57 1.58
C GLN A 132 -16.20 0.59 2.40
N ARG A 133 -15.53 1.10 3.43
CA ARG A 133 -14.78 0.24 4.34
C ARG A 133 -15.79 -0.52 5.19
N ASN A 134 -15.75 -1.84 5.13
CA ASN A 134 -16.61 -2.66 5.98
C ASN A 134 -16.16 -2.64 7.45
N TYR A 135 -14.90 -2.28 7.72
CA TYR A 135 -14.31 -2.33 9.06
C TYR A 135 -13.50 -1.08 9.39
N PHE A 136 -13.56 -0.69 10.66
CA PHE A 136 -12.72 0.35 11.24
C PHE A 136 -11.23 -0.02 11.13
N ARG A 137 -10.37 0.99 10.92
CA ARG A 137 -8.90 0.82 10.87
C ARG A 137 -8.24 1.64 11.96
N LEU A 138 -7.35 1.00 12.70
CA LEU A 138 -6.51 1.63 13.71
C LEU A 138 -5.10 1.78 13.15
N GLU A 139 -4.61 3.03 13.06
CA GLU A 139 -3.20 3.31 12.81
C GLU A 139 -2.41 3.01 14.08
N THR A 140 -1.59 1.96 14.04
CA THR A 140 -0.80 1.51 15.18
C THR A 140 0.35 0.63 14.72
N THR A 141 1.41 0.60 15.51
CA THR A 141 2.58 -0.26 15.29
C THR A 141 2.49 -1.46 16.22
N LEU A 142 2.21 -2.62 15.63
CA LEU A 142 2.17 -3.91 16.29
C LEU A 142 3.18 -4.86 15.62
N PRO A 143 3.94 -5.63 16.41
CA PRO A 143 4.77 -6.69 15.86
C PRO A 143 3.87 -7.83 15.34
N ILE A 144 4.13 -8.28 14.13
CA ILE A 144 3.43 -9.39 13.48
C ILE A 144 4.44 -10.37 12.94
N ILE A 145 4.17 -11.65 13.17
CA ILE A 145 4.90 -12.75 12.55
C ILE A 145 4.14 -13.15 11.29
N ILE A 146 4.83 -13.21 10.15
CA ILE A 146 4.30 -13.65 8.87
C ILE A 146 5.01 -14.93 8.48
N ASN A 147 4.24 -15.98 8.25
CA ASN A 147 4.72 -17.18 7.60
C ASN A 147 4.29 -17.18 6.12
N ILE A 148 5.28 -17.10 5.24
CA ILE A 148 5.13 -17.04 3.78
C ILE A 148 4.64 -18.38 3.22
N ASN A 149 4.89 -19.48 3.95
CA ASN A 149 4.42 -20.81 3.61
C ASN A 149 3.42 -21.30 4.67
N PRO A 150 2.12 -21.02 4.51
CA PRO A 150 1.11 -21.28 5.54
C PRO A 150 0.93 -22.77 5.84
N ASP A 151 1.39 -23.67 4.97
CA ASP A 151 1.32 -25.12 5.15
C ASP A 151 2.46 -25.65 6.04
N ILE A 152 3.50 -24.85 6.29
CA ILE A 152 4.58 -25.19 7.20
C ILE A 152 4.17 -24.74 8.61
N VAL A 153 4.06 -25.70 9.54
CA VAL A 153 3.83 -25.42 10.96
C VAL A 153 5.02 -24.61 11.50
N TYR A 154 4.76 -23.69 12.44
CA TYR A 154 5.79 -22.94 13.19
C TYR A 154 6.63 -23.90 14.05
N ASP A 155 7.39 -24.79 13.44
CA ASP A 155 8.24 -25.74 14.13
C ASP A 155 9.61 -25.10 14.32
N THR A 156 9.91 -24.78 15.57
CA THR A 156 11.20 -24.21 15.96
C THR A 156 12.23 -25.32 15.86
N GLN A 157 13.02 -25.31 14.78
CA GLN A 157 14.12 -26.24 14.63
C GLN A 157 15.32 -25.78 15.46
N TYR A 158 16.02 -26.73 16.06
CA TYR A 158 17.24 -26.48 16.81
C TYR A 158 18.41 -27.16 16.10
N ASP A 159 19.56 -26.50 16.07
CA ASP A 159 20.80 -27.14 15.62
C ASP A 159 21.33 -28.12 16.70
N ASP A 160 22.39 -28.85 16.36
CA ASP A 160 23.03 -29.80 17.27
C ASP A 160 23.59 -29.13 18.55
N ALA A 161 23.69 -27.79 18.57
CA ALA A 161 24.11 -26.98 19.71
C ALA A 161 22.92 -26.39 20.50
N GLY A 162 21.68 -26.72 20.14
CA GLY A 162 20.46 -26.23 20.78
C GLY A 162 20.11 -24.78 20.43
N GLN A 163 20.68 -24.21 19.36
CA GLN A 163 20.32 -22.88 18.86
C GLN A 163 19.17 -22.96 17.87
N ILE A 164 18.27 -21.98 17.92
CA ILE A 164 17.14 -21.90 16.99
C ILE A 164 17.65 -21.66 15.57
N ILE A 165 17.32 -22.56 14.66
CA ILE A 165 17.57 -22.42 13.23
C ILE A 165 16.53 -21.44 12.69
N PRO A 166 16.95 -20.30 12.10
CA PRO A 166 16.03 -19.34 11.51
C PRO A 166 15.26 -20.00 10.35
N ASN A 167 13.94 -20.03 10.45
CA ASN A 167 13.11 -20.43 9.34
C ASN A 167 13.01 -19.26 8.34
N PRO A 168 13.53 -19.40 7.10
CA PRO A 168 13.52 -18.31 6.12
C PRO A 168 12.10 -17.89 5.70
N ASP A 169 11.10 -18.75 5.91
CA ASP A 169 9.71 -18.47 5.56
C ASP A 169 8.97 -17.70 6.66
N ILE A 170 9.57 -17.53 7.85
CA ILE A 170 8.99 -16.82 8.98
C ILE A 170 9.71 -15.50 9.16
N ILE A 171 8.97 -14.39 9.04
CA ILE A 171 9.52 -13.05 9.25
C ILE A 171 8.71 -12.26 10.27
N THR A 172 9.38 -11.41 11.03
CA THR A 172 8.74 -10.45 11.94
C THR A 172 8.70 -9.08 11.28
N VAL A 173 7.52 -8.48 11.22
CA VAL A 173 7.28 -7.16 10.63
C VAL A 173 6.46 -6.29 11.57
N GLU A 174 6.35 -5.01 11.21
CA GLU A 174 5.53 -4.05 11.94
C GLU A 174 4.31 -3.62 11.11
N THR A 175 3.18 -3.42 11.78
CA THR A 175 2.02 -2.77 11.16
C THR A 175 2.20 -1.26 11.05
N LEU A 176 1.57 -0.71 10.02
CA LEU A 176 1.20 0.70 9.92
C LEU A 176 -0.26 0.90 10.31
N ASP A 177 -1.14 -0.02 9.91
CA ASP A 177 -2.53 -0.05 10.33
C ASP A 177 -3.08 -1.48 10.41
N ILE A 178 -4.15 -1.65 11.18
CA ILE A 178 -4.88 -2.92 11.37
C ILE A 178 -6.39 -2.69 11.34
N SER A 179 -7.11 -3.67 10.81
CA SER A 179 -8.57 -3.74 10.80
C SER A 179 -9.04 -5.19 10.91
N ALA A 180 -10.32 -5.41 11.19
CA ALA A 180 -10.89 -6.75 11.18
C ALA A 180 -10.87 -7.43 9.79
N GLY A 181 -10.60 -6.69 8.72
CA GLY A 181 -10.47 -7.21 7.35
C GLY A 181 -9.02 -7.39 6.86
N GLY A 182 -8.02 -6.97 7.62
CA GLY A 182 -6.63 -7.07 7.18
C GLY A 182 -5.67 -6.07 7.81
N LEU A 183 -4.43 -6.09 7.29
CA LEU A 183 -3.26 -5.39 7.80
C LEU A 183 -2.61 -4.54 6.73
N LYS A 184 -1.99 -3.43 7.14
CA LYS A 184 -0.99 -2.73 6.36
C LYS A 184 0.35 -2.85 7.08
N ILE A 185 1.37 -3.37 6.42
CA ILE A 185 2.68 -3.65 7.02
C ILE A 185 3.79 -2.89 6.31
N ILE A 186 4.94 -2.78 6.98
CA ILE A 186 6.18 -2.29 6.39
C ILE A 186 7.31 -3.30 6.62
N THR A 187 8.09 -3.60 5.58
CA THR A 187 9.18 -4.58 5.64
C THR A 187 10.31 -4.22 4.68
N SER A 188 11.51 -4.71 4.95
CA SER A 188 12.64 -4.67 4.00
C SER A 188 12.59 -5.82 2.99
N GLU A 189 11.83 -6.87 3.30
CA GLU A 189 11.68 -8.05 2.46
C GLU A 189 10.73 -7.79 1.29
N PHE A 190 11.06 -8.36 0.14
CA PHE A 190 10.17 -8.33 -1.02
C PHE A 190 9.28 -9.58 -1.01
N PHE A 191 7.97 -9.36 -1.10
CA PHE A 191 7.01 -10.45 -1.25
C PHE A 191 6.53 -10.53 -2.68
N THR A 192 6.35 -11.76 -3.16
CA THR A 192 5.60 -11.99 -4.39
C THR A 192 4.15 -11.57 -4.14
N PRO A 193 3.55 -10.72 -4.99
CA PRO A 193 2.16 -10.33 -4.79
C PRO A 193 1.21 -11.53 -4.96
N GLU A 194 0.02 -11.42 -4.38
CA GLU A 194 -1.05 -12.43 -4.43
C GLU A 194 -0.78 -13.75 -3.69
N ILE A 195 0.33 -13.88 -2.98
CA ILE A 195 0.60 -15.08 -2.16
C ILE A 195 -0.28 -15.12 -0.91
N ILE A 196 -0.58 -16.35 -0.47
CA ILE A 196 -1.27 -16.62 0.78
C ILE A 196 -0.22 -16.79 1.87
N VAL A 197 -0.46 -16.16 3.02
CA VAL A 197 0.41 -16.17 4.19
C VAL A 197 -0.40 -16.48 5.44
N SER A 198 0.24 -16.98 6.49
CA SER A 198 -0.30 -16.99 7.85
C SER A 198 0.26 -15.79 8.61
N THR A 199 -0.60 -15.08 9.32
CA THR A 199 -0.22 -13.93 10.16
C THR A 199 -0.51 -14.26 11.62
N LYS A 200 0.47 -14.02 12.49
CA LYS A 200 0.36 -14.22 13.92
C LYS A 200 0.68 -12.93 14.68
N PHE A 201 -0.24 -12.50 15.54
CA PHE A 201 -0.10 -11.26 16.31
C PHE A 201 -0.95 -11.30 17.59
N ILE A 202 -0.70 -10.38 18.53
CA ILE A 202 -1.41 -10.32 19.81
C ILE A 202 -2.08 -8.95 19.95
N ILE A 203 -3.36 -8.95 20.34
CA ILE A 203 -4.13 -7.74 20.70
C ILE A 203 -4.94 -8.06 21.95
N GLN A 204 -4.88 -7.21 22.97
CA GLN A 204 -5.63 -7.39 24.22
C GLN A 204 -5.38 -8.77 24.85
N ASP A 205 -4.10 -9.18 24.90
CA ASP A 205 -3.63 -10.49 25.39
C ASP A 205 -4.20 -11.72 24.67
N ILE A 206 -4.86 -11.52 23.52
CA ILE A 206 -5.40 -12.59 22.68
C ILE A 206 -4.49 -12.76 21.46
N GLU A 207 -4.05 -13.98 21.24
CA GLU A 207 -3.29 -14.37 20.04
C GLU A 207 -4.23 -14.65 18.87
N TYR A 208 -3.95 -13.99 17.74
CA TYR A 208 -4.62 -14.22 16.48
C TYR A 208 -3.66 -14.92 15.53
N ASN A 209 -4.12 -16.01 14.92
CA ASN A 209 -3.46 -16.66 13.80
C ASN A 209 -4.44 -16.71 12.62
N ILE A 210 -4.26 -15.80 11.66
CA ILE A 210 -5.21 -15.58 10.58
C ILE A 210 -4.50 -15.71 9.23
N ARG A 211 -5.10 -16.46 8.31
CA ARG A 211 -4.63 -16.52 6.92
C ARG A 211 -4.93 -15.20 6.21
N GLY A 212 -4.00 -14.74 5.39
CA GLY A 212 -4.16 -13.54 4.60
C GLY A 212 -3.60 -13.69 3.20
N LYS A 213 -4.11 -12.91 2.26
CA LYS A 213 -3.57 -12.76 0.92
C LYS A 213 -2.83 -11.42 0.85
N ILE A 214 -1.56 -11.45 0.47
CA ILE A 214 -0.82 -10.23 0.10
C ILE A 214 -1.45 -9.68 -1.17
N LEU A 215 -1.90 -8.43 -1.14
CA LEU A 215 -2.53 -7.81 -2.32
C LEU A 215 -1.49 -7.55 -3.42
N SER A 216 -1.95 -7.51 -4.67
CA SER A 216 -1.09 -7.31 -5.85
C SER A 216 -0.22 -6.04 -5.75
N PHE A 217 -0.79 -4.99 -5.18
CA PHE A 217 -0.16 -3.68 -5.07
C PHE A 217 0.63 -3.50 -3.76
N TYR A 218 1.86 -3.00 -3.90
CA TYR A 218 2.72 -2.54 -2.81
C TYR A 218 3.27 -1.14 -3.07
N GLU A 219 3.64 -0.42 -2.01
CA GLU A 219 4.26 0.90 -2.11
C GLU A 219 5.74 0.79 -1.73
N LYS A 220 6.63 1.49 -2.45
CA LYS A 220 8.06 1.55 -2.08
C LYS A 220 8.35 2.87 -1.37
N CYS A 221 8.82 2.78 -0.13
CA CYS A 221 9.23 3.94 0.65
C CYS A 221 10.54 4.53 0.12
N SER A 222 10.73 5.82 0.34
CA SER A 222 12.00 6.52 0.08
C SER A 222 13.18 5.92 0.85
N THR A 223 12.91 5.25 1.97
CA THR A 223 13.88 4.53 2.80
C THR A 223 14.28 3.16 2.24
N GLY A 224 13.74 2.75 1.09
CA GLY A 224 14.01 1.45 0.47
C GLY A 224 13.17 0.29 0.99
N LYS A 225 12.30 0.53 1.99
CA LYS A 225 11.33 -0.45 2.50
C LYS A 225 10.10 -0.59 1.59
N TYR A 226 9.39 -1.69 1.73
CA TYR A 226 8.14 -1.99 1.05
C TYR A 226 6.97 -1.92 2.02
N ILE A 227 5.85 -1.40 1.55
CA ILE A 227 4.57 -1.38 2.25
C ILE A 227 3.61 -2.30 1.52
N TYR A 228 3.13 -3.33 2.23
CA TYR A 228 2.15 -4.27 1.70
C TYR A 228 0.82 -4.13 2.43
N ARG A 229 -0.24 -4.54 1.74
CA ARG A 229 -1.55 -4.77 2.34
C ARG A 229 -1.83 -6.26 2.32
N ILE A 230 -2.29 -6.78 3.45
CA ILE A 230 -2.70 -8.17 3.61
C ILE A 230 -4.18 -8.16 3.89
N ALA A 231 -4.98 -8.79 3.02
CA ALA A 231 -6.40 -9.00 3.28
C ALA A 231 -6.59 -10.35 3.97
N PHE A 232 -7.31 -10.37 5.09
CA PHE A 232 -7.62 -11.63 5.76
C PHE A 232 -8.59 -12.46 4.91
N ILE A 233 -8.38 -13.77 4.90
CA ILE A 233 -9.19 -14.74 4.16
C ILE A 233 -9.70 -15.82 5.10
N ASP A 234 -10.90 -16.34 4.82
CA ASP A 234 -11.53 -17.45 5.55
C ASP A 234 -11.58 -17.24 7.08
N VAL A 235 -11.86 -16.01 7.53
CA VAL A 235 -12.01 -15.68 8.95
C VAL A 235 -13.41 -16.04 9.41
N GLU A 236 -13.53 -16.81 10.49
CA GLU A 236 -14.81 -17.07 11.13
C GLU A 236 -15.44 -15.77 11.63
N PHE A 237 -16.75 -15.60 11.43
CA PHE A 237 -17.49 -14.40 11.84
C PHE A 237 -17.25 -14.01 13.31
N ASN A 238 -17.30 -14.98 14.23
CA ASN A 238 -17.10 -14.72 15.66
C ASN A 238 -15.69 -14.20 15.96
N LEU A 239 -14.67 -14.81 15.34
CA LEU A 239 -13.28 -14.39 15.48
C LEU A 239 -13.06 -12.99 14.89
N GLN A 240 -13.71 -12.70 13.75
CA GLN A 240 -13.62 -11.41 13.08
C GLN A 240 -14.28 -10.29 13.91
N GLU A 241 -15.44 -10.53 14.50
CA GLU A 241 -16.12 -9.59 15.40
C GLU A 241 -15.32 -9.37 16.69
N GLN A 242 -14.74 -10.43 17.27
CA GLN A 242 -13.86 -10.32 18.43
C GLN A 242 -12.63 -9.47 18.12
N LEU A 243 -12.01 -9.67 16.95
CA LEU A 243 -10.90 -8.86 16.48
C LEU A 243 -11.30 -7.39 16.33
N LEU A 244 -12.47 -7.11 15.74
CA LEU A 244 -12.98 -5.73 15.62
C LEU A 244 -13.14 -5.06 16.99
N GLN A 245 -13.77 -5.75 17.94
CA GLN A 245 -13.97 -5.25 19.31
C GLN A 245 -12.64 -4.95 20.01
N ASN A 246 -11.68 -5.87 19.90
CA ASN A 246 -10.35 -5.72 20.50
C ASN A 246 -9.53 -4.58 19.88
N ILE A 247 -9.68 -4.33 18.57
CA ILE A 247 -9.08 -3.15 17.91
C ILE A 247 -9.68 -1.85 18.46
N LEU A 248 -10.99 -1.80 18.69
CA LEU A 248 -11.66 -0.62 19.26
C LEU A 248 -11.24 -0.37 20.72
N LEU A 249 -11.06 -1.44 21.51
CA LEU A 249 -10.53 -1.33 22.88
C LEU A 249 -9.10 -0.80 22.88
N LEU A 250 -8.24 -1.34 22.02
CA LEU A 250 -6.87 -0.86 21.85
C LEU A 250 -6.83 0.63 21.47
N GLN A 251 -7.69 1.07 20.55
CA GLN A 251 -7.81 2.49 20.20
C GLN A 251 -8.12 3.35 21.45
N ARG A 252 -9.07 2.90 22.28
CA ARG A 252 -9.47 3.62 23.48
C ARG A 252 -8.32 3.77 24.47
N GLU A 253 -7.51 2.74 24.66
CA GLU A 253 -6.31 2.77 25.50
C GLU A 253 -5.24 3.74 24.97
N ILE A 254 -4.98 3.69 23.67
CA ILE A 254 -4.04 4.61 23.01
C ILE A 254 -4.49 6.06 23.24
N LEU A 255 -5.79 6.37 23.08
CA LEU A 255 -6.32 7.71 23.31
C LEU A 255 -6.19 8.16 24.78
N PHE A 256 -6.40 7.25 25.74
CA PHE A 256 -6.23 7.56 27.15
C PHE A 256 -4.77 7.86 27.52
N SER A 257 -3.82 7.06 27.04
CA SER A 257 -2.39 7.29 27.30
C SER A 257 -1.90 8.63 26.75
N HIS A 258 -2.38 9.04 25.57
CA HIS A 258 -2.03 10.34 24.98
C HIS A 258 -2.59 11.52 25.77
N LYS A 259 -3.80 11.41 26.33
CA LYS A 259 -4.38 12.45 27.20
C LYS A 259 -3.59 12.63 28.50
N GLN A 260 -3.06 11.55 29.08
CA GLN A 260 -2.24 11.63 30.28
C GLN A 260 -0.87 12.27 30.01
N LYS A 261 -0.24 11.96 28.87
CA LYS A 261 1.04 12.60 28.46
C LYS A 261 0.92 14.10 28.20
N ARG A 262 -0.23 14.59 27.72
CA ARG A 262 -0.48 16.03 27.50
C ARG A 262 -0.80 16.83 28.76
N ARG A 263 -1.06 16.16 29.89
CA ARG A 263 -1.39 16.78 31.19
C ARG A 263 -0.19 16.85 32.14
N LYS A 264 0.94 16.25 31.76
CA LYS A 264 2.24 16.41 32.43
C LYS A 264 3.08 17.41 31.65
#